data_AF-A0A966Z1K9-F1
#
_entry.id   AF-A0A966Z1K9-F1
#
_cell.length_a   1.000
_cell.length_b   1.000
_cell.length_c   1.000
_cell.angle_alpha   90.00
_cell.angle_beta   90.00
_cell.angle_gamma   90.00
#
_symmetry.space_group_name_H-M   'P 1'
#
loop_
_entity.id
_entity.type
_entity.pdbx_description
1 polymer ?
#
loop_
_entity_poly.entity_id
_entity_poly.type
_entity_poly.pdbx_seq_one_letter_code
_entity_poly.pdbx_strand_id
1 'polypeptide(L)'
;MFSKKSNDIPENPSDESQNTYSEPVTEVAAEPDQSYGYENNANRANPIKPSIISEGFEFVGTITSEGVLNISGVIKGKVTAKSVLIDSSGLVEGELFSDQVMVKGKVLGDINCQELNIG
;
A
#
# COMPACT_ATOMS: atom_id res chain seq x y z
N MET A 1 49.59 -27.20 5.09
CA MET A 1 49.68 -25.90 4.40
C MET A 1 48.31 -25.59 3.84
N PHE A 2 47.72 -24.47 4.25
CA PHE A 2 46.45 -23.94 3.73
C PHE A 2 46.76 -22.94 2.61
N SER A 3 46.01 -22.97 1.51
CA SER A 3 45.82 -21.83 0.60
C SER A 3 44.44 -21.91 -0.05
N LYS A 4 43.64 -20.87 0.22
CA LYS A 4 42.33 -20.53 -0.38
C LYS A 4 42.51 -19.95 -1.79
N LYS A 5 41.50 -20.13 -2.65
CA LYS A 5 40.81 -19.11 -3.48
C LYS A 5 39.79 -19.84 -4.36
N SER A 6 38.50 -19.70 -4.07
CA SER A 6 37.57 -18.72 -4.68
C SER A 6 37.37 -19.02 -6.17
N ASN A 7 36.20 -19.59 -6.49
CA ASN A 7 35.76 -19.80 -7.86
C ASN A 7 34.91 -18.57 -8.23
N ASP A 8 35.40 -17.79 -9.18
CA ASP A 8 34.84 -16.52 -9.63
C ASP A 8 33.55 -16.70 -10.45
N ILE A 9 32.62 -15.77 -10.22
CA ILE A 9 31.42 -15.51 -11.01
C ILE A 9 31.86 -14.80 -12.29
N PRO A 10 31.41 -15.20 -13.50
CA PRO A 10 31.62 -14.38 -14.67
C PRO A 10 30.59 -13.23 -14.70
N GLU A 11 31.07 -12.03 -14.38
CA GLU A 11 30.56 -10.75 -14.91
C GLU A 11 31.14 -10.52 -16.32
N ASN A 12 30.32 -10.07 -17.29
CA ASN A 12 30.60 -8.96 -18.23
C ASN A 12 29.40 -8.71 -19.20
N PRO A 13 29.31 -7.61 -20.00
CA PRO A 13 28.75 -6.29 -19.65
C PRO A 13 27.79 -5.67 -20.71
N SER A 14 27.24 -4.49 -20.40
CA SER A 14 26.86 -3.33 -21.27
C SER A 14 25.83 -3.52 -22.42
N ASP A 15 24.88 -2.64 -22.72
CA ASP A 15 24.56 -1.28 -22.27
C ASP A 15 23.17 -0.82 -22.77
N GLU A 16 22.59 0.11 -22.01
CA GLU A 16 21.74 1.27 -22.35
C GLU A 16 20.58 1.23 -23.38
N SER A 17 19.40 1.65 -22.89
CA SER A 17 18.65 2.76 -23.51
C SER A 17 18.13 3.73 -22.43
N GLN A 18 18.99 4.70 -22.19
CA GLN A 18 18.86 6.09 -21.70
C GLN A 18 17.45 6.64 -21.41
N ASN A 19 17.26 7.06 -20.16
CA ASN A 19 16.22 8.02 -19.75
C ASN A 19 16.93 9.34 -19.46
N THR A 20 16.76 10.34 -20.33
CA THR A 20 17.30 11.68 -20.17
C THR A 20 16.15 12.65 -19.97
N TYR A 21 16.06 13.22 -18.77
CA TYR A 21 15.54 14.58 -18.57
C TYR A 21 16.44 15.27 -17.55
N SER A 22 17.20 16.24 -18.05
CA SER A 22 18.23 17.00 -17.37
C SER A 22 17.65 18.02 -16.37
N GLU A 23 18.31 18.16 -15.23
CA GLU A 23 18.14 19.28 -14.30
C GLU A 23 18.63 20.61 -14.91
N PRO A 24 18.06 21.75 -14.50
CA PRO A 24 18.83 22.98 -14.37
C PRO A 24 19.11 23.24 -12.88
N VAL A 25 20.38 23.06 -12.50
CA VAL A 25 20.94 23.55 -11.23
C VAL A 25 21.15 25.07 -11.35
N THR A 26 20.57 25.83 -10.42
CA THR A 26 21.03 27.18 -10.10
C THR A 26 21.15 27.31 -8.59
N GLU A 27 22.40 27.38 -8.16
CA GLU A 27 22.90 27.61 -6.81
C GLU A 27 23.03 29.13 -6.61
N VAL A 28 22.35 29.72 -5.60
CA VAL A 28 22.90 30.77 -4.72
C VAL A 28 21.94 31.14 -3.57
N ALA A 29 22.57 31.25 -2.39
CA ALA A 29 22.26 32.10 -1.24
C ALA A 29 21.18 31.65 -0.23
N ALA A 30 21.66 31.44 1.00
CA ALA A 30 20.89 31.21 2.21
C ALA A 30 20.07 32.43 2.62
N GLU A 31 18.79 32.22 2.96
CA GLU A 31 17.94 33.07 3.81
C GLU A 31 16.97 32.19 4.62
N PRO A 32 16.53 32.63 5.81
CA PRO A 32 16.64 31.86 7.05
C PRO A 32 15.51 30.86 7.33
N ASP A 33 15.90 29.74 7.94
CA ASP A 33 15.08 28.94 8.85
C ASP A 33 14.37 29.88 9.83
N GLN A 34 13.03 29.95 9.81
CA GLN A 34 12.17 30.32 10.94
C GLN A 34 10.70 30.00 10.63
N SER A 35 10.22 28.87 11.14
CA SER A 35 8.97 28.88 11.93
C SER A 35 9.01 27.69 12.87
N TYR A 36 9.71 27.89 13.99
CA TYR A 36 9.60 27.03 15.15
C TYR A 36 8.19 27.17 15.74
N GLY A 37 7.35 26.19 15.47
CA GLY A 37 6.15 25.90 16.27
C GLY A 37 6.40 24.66 17.12
N TYR A 38 7.11 24.79 18.24
CA TYR A 38 7.12 23.76 19.28
C TYR A 38 5.94 23.97 20.22
N GLU A 39 4.75 23.51 19.84
CA GLU A 39 3.67 23.25 20.78
C GLU A 39 2.86 22.04 20.34
N ASN A 40 3.33 20.84 20.72
CA ASN A 40 2.68 20.03 21.76
C ASN A 40 3.05 18.55 21.60
N ASN A 41 3.54 18.01 22.70
CA ASN A 41 3.82 16.59 22.90
C ASN A 41 2.50 15.83 22.97
N ALA A 42 2.04 15.29 21.84
CA ALA A 42 0.97 14.30 21.79
C ALA A 42 1.38 13.24 20.76
N ASN A 43 1.79 12.07 21.26
CA ASN A 43 1.88 10.79 20.57
C ASN A 43 2.14 10.85 19.05
N ARG A 44 3.36 10.51 18.63
CA ARG A 44 3.64 10.12 17.24
C ARG A 44 2.93 8.79 16.91
N ALA A 45 1.61 8.82 16.84
CA ALA A 45 0.84 7.83 16.12
C ALA A 45 1.16 8.08 14.65
N ASN A 46 2.07 7.27 14.10
CA ASN A 46 2.30 7.26 12.67
C ASN A 46 0.95 6.90 12.04
N PRO A 47 0.27 7.82 11.32
CA PRO A 47 -1.08 7.54 10.85
C PRO A 47 -1.01 6.40 9.84
N ILE A 48 -1.69 5.29 10.13
CA ILE A 48 -1.76 4.16 9.22
C ILE A 48 -2.42 4.65 7.94
N LYS A 49 -1.69 4.61 6.84
CA LYS A 49 -2.19 5.06 5.55
C LYS A 49 -3.28 4.08 5.07
N PRO A 50 -4.39 4.58 4.49
CA PRO A 50 -5.38 3.72 3.89
C PRO A 50 -4.79 3.00 2.67
N SER A 51 -5.21 1.76 2.48
CA SER A 51 -4.92 0.98 1.27
C SER A 51 -6.11 1.08 0.32
N ILE A 52 -5.85 1.32 -0.96
CA ILE A 52 -6.90 1.52 -1.98
C ILE A 52 -6.64 0.54 -3.13
N ILE A 53 -7.65 -0.26 -3.44
CA ILE A 53 -7.68 -1.14 -4.60
C ILE A 53 -8.67 -0.51 -5.60
N SER A 54 -8.14 0.03 -6.69
CA SER A 54 -8.92 0.75 -7.69
C SER A 54 -9.57 -0.17 -8.72
N GLU A 55 -10.49 0.40 -9.48
CA GLU A 55 -11.13 -0.25 -10.63
C GLU A 55 -10.09 -0.73 -11.66
N GLY A 56 -10.41 -1.82 -12.36
CA GLY A 56 -9.50 -2.46 -13.32
C GLY A 56 -8.44 -3.35 -12.69
N PHE A 57 -8.39 -3.45 -11.35
CA PHE A 57 -7.56 -4.40 -10.64
C PHE A 57 -8.35 -5.66 -10.27
N GLU A 58 -7.76 -6.83 -10.54
CA GLU A 58 -8.25 -8.12 -10.06
C GLU A 58 -7.20 -8.76 -9.16
N PHE A 59 -7.60 -9.11 -7.94
CA PHE A 59 -6.75 -9.79 -6.97
C PHE A 59 -7.28 -11.19 -6.69
N VAL A 60 -6.40 -12.20 -6.72
CA VAL A 60 -6.75 -13.57 -6.34
C VAL A 60 -5.79 -14.05 -5.25
N GLY A 61 -6.31 -14.39 -4.08
CA GLY A 61 -5.52 -14.91 -2.95
C GLY A 61 -5.97 -14.40 -1.59
N THR A 62 -4.99 -14.12 -0.72
CA THR A 62 -5.24 -13.63 0.65
C THR A 62 -4.67 -12.23 0.84
N ILE A 63 -5.49 -11.31 1.35
CA ILE A 63 -5.11 -9.92 1.69
C ILE A 63 -5.14 -9.76 3.20
N THR A 64 -4.08 -9.17 3.76
CA THR A 64 -4.03 -8.77 5.17
C THR A 64 -3.63 -7.29 5.26
N SER A 65 -4.45 -6.47 5.91
CA SER A 65 -4.19 -5.05 6.15
C SER A 65 -4.45 -4.68 7.60
N GLU A 66 -3.56 -3.90 8.22
CA GLU A 66 -3.74 -3.45 9.61
C GLU A 66 -4.65 -2.22 9.73
N GLY A 67 -4.99 -1.59 8.61
CA GLY A 67 -5.70 -0.32 8.55
C GLY A 67 -7.04 -0.38 7.82
N VAL A 68 -7.35 0.75 7.19
CA VAL A 68 -8.53 0.91 6.33
C VAL A 68 -8.21 0.40 4.94
N LEU A 69 -9.08 -0.45 4.39
CA LEU A 69 -8.99 -0.99 3.05
C LEU A 69 -10.20 -0.55 2.22
N ASN A 70 -9.96 0.25 1.18
CA ASN A 70 -10.96 0.64 0.20
C ASN A 70 -10.87 -0.26 -1.03
N ILE A 71 -12.01 -0.80 -1.45
CA ILE A 71 -12.12 -1.77 -2.53
C ILE A 71 -13.09 -1.24 -3.57
N SER A 72 -12.56 -0.88 -4.73
CA SER A 72 -13.27 -0.46 -5.92
C SER A 72 -12.93 -1.37 -7.11
N GLY A 73 -12.53 -2.64 -6.87
CA GLY A 73 -12.12 -3.60 -7.90
C GLY A 73 -12.67 -5.00 -7.66
N VAL A 74 -12.07 -6.02 -8.28
CA VAL A 74 -12.47 -7.44 -8.11
C VAL A 74 -11.50 -8.14 -7.17
N ILE A 75 -12.01 -8.72 -6.09
CA ILE A 75 -11.20 -9.49 -5.13
C ILE A 75 -11.80 -10.89 -5.00
N LYS A 76 -10.96 -11.91 -5.24
CA LYS A 76 -11.31 -13.32 -5.11
C LYS A 76 -10.43 -13.97 -4.05
N GLY A 77 -11.03 -14.38 -2.95
CA GLY A 77 -10.35 -15.11 -1.88
C GLY A 77 -10.62 -14.53 -0.50
N LYS A 78 -9.59 -14.46 0.34
CA LYS A 78 -9.73 -14.10 1.76
C LYS A 78 -9.23 -12.69 2.03
N VAL A 79 -10.05 -11.87 2.67
CA VAL A 79 -9.68 -10.51 3.08
C VAL A 79 -9.70 -10.40 4.60
N THR A 80 -8.60 -9.93 5.18
CA THR A 80 -8.48 -9.64 6.61
C THR A 80 -8.04 -8.19 6.79
N ALA A 81 -8.89 -7.35 7.36
CA ALA A 81 -8.53 -5.96 7.64
C ALA A 81 -9.25 -5.40 8.86
N LYS A 82 -8.79 -4.28 9.40
CA LYS A 82 -9.47 -3.63 10.54
C LYS A 82 -10.79 -2.97 10.12
N SER A 83 -10.77 -2.24 9.01
CA SER A 83 -11.97 -1.63 8.43
C SER A 83 -11.96 -1.83 6.92
N VAL A 84 -13.07 -2.32 6.37
CA VAL A 84 -13.22 -2.53 4.92
C VAL A 84 -14.34 -1.64 4.39
N LEU A 85 -14.03 -0.86 3.36
CA LEU A 85 -15.01 -0.13 2.56
C LEU A 85 -15.05 -0.71 1.15
N ILE A 86 -16.22 -1.18 0.74
CA ILE A 86 -16.48 -1.68 -0.60
C ILE A 86 -17.30 -0.60 -1.31
N ASP A 87 -16.69 0.05 -2.30
CA ASP A 87 -17.36 1.05 -3.14
C ASP A 87 -18.35 0.39 -4.10
N SER A 88 -19.16 1.19 -4.80
CA SER A 88 -20.21 0.71 -5.71
C SER A 88 -19.68 -0.16 -6.86
N SER A 89 -18.45 0.06 -7.31
CA SER A 89 -17.75 -0.74 -8.33
C SER A 89 -17.01 -1.95 -7.75
N GLY A 90 -16.95 -2.08 -6.42
CA GLY A 90 -16.28 -3.19 -5.74
C GLY A 90 -17.08 -4.50 -5.84
N LEU A 91 -16.37 -5.57 -6.20
CA LEU A 91 -16.86 -6.94 -6.19
C LEU A 91 -15.91 -7.79 -5.33
N VAL A 92 -16.43 -8.33 -4.23
CA VAL A 92 -15.67 -9.25 -3.36
C VAL A 92 -16.30 -10.63 -3.40
N GLU A 93 -15.52 -11.63 -3.78
CA GLU A 93 -15.92 -13.04 -3.84
C GLU A 93 -15.04 -13.86 -2.88
N GLY A 94 -15.63 -14.43 -1.82
CA GLY A 94 -14.92 -15.28 -0.86
C GLY A 94 -15.23 -14.95 0.59
N GLU A 95 -14.21 -14.94 1.45
CA GLU A 95 -14.35 -14.75 2.90
C GLU A 95 -13.79 -13.40 3.34
N LEU A 96 -14.57 -12.62 4.07
CA LEU A 96 -14.17 -11.31 4.60
C LEU A 96 -14.19 -11.31 6.12
N PHE A 97 -13.06 -10.97 6.74
CA PHE A 97 -12.89 -10.83 8.18
C PHE A 97 -12.50 -9.39 8.52
N SER A 98 -13.35 -8.68 9.25
CA SER A 98 -13.07 -7.31 9.65
C SER A 98 -13.88 -6.86 10.86
N ASP A 99 -13.41 -5.86 11.63
CA ASP A 99 -14.22 -5.32 12.72
C ASP A 99 -15.37 -4.49 12.17
N GLN A 100 -15.09 -3.62 11.19
CA GLN A 100 -16.07 -2.74 10.57
C GLN A 100 -16.11 -2.94 9.06
N VAL A 101 -17.29 -3.21 8.52
CA VAL A 101 -17.52 -3.41 7.09
C VAL A 101 -18.58 -2.45 6.58
N MET A 102 -18.25 -1.68 5.56
CA MET A 102 -19.19 -0.85 4.81
C MET A 102 -19.30 -1.37 3.39
N VAL A 103 -20.50 -1.77 2.98
CA VAL A 103 -20.77 -2.31 1.65
C VAL A 103 -21.69 -1.38 0.87
N LYS A 104 -21.17 -0.79 -0.21
CA LYS A 104 -21.94 -0.08 -1.24
C LYS A 104 -22.00 -0.85 -2.56
N GLY A 105 -21.08 -1.79 -2.76
CA GLY A 105 -20.96 -2.61 -3.97
C GLY A 105 -21.60 -3.98 -3.81
N LYS A 106 -20.94 -5.01 -4.38
CA LYS A 106 -21.40 -6.40 -4.35
C LYS A 106 -20.43 -7.28 -3.58
N VAL A 107 -20.97 -8.15 -2.74
CA VAL A 107 -20.21 -9.16 -2.01
C VAL A 107 -20.89 -10.52 -2.18
N LEU A 108 -20.11 -11.54 -2.52
CA LEU A 108 -20.55 -12.93 -2.66
C LEU A 108 -19.67 -13.81 -1.77
N GLY A 109 -20.27 -14.49 -0.81
CA GLY A 109 -19.57 -15.39 0.12
C GLY A 109 -19.88 -15.06 1.57
N ASP A 110 -18.92 -15.32 2.45
CA ASP A 110 -19.10 -15.23 3.90
C ASP A 110 -18.43 -13.98 4.46
N ILE A 111 -19.20 -13.20 5.23
CA ILE A 111 -18.72 -11.99 5.91
C ILE A 111 -18.76 -12.23 7.41
N ASN A 112 -17.61 -12.12 8.06
CA ASN A 112 -17.46 -12.17 9.50
C ASN A 112 -17.01 -10.79 10.01
N CYS A 113 -17.93 -10.06 10.65
CA CYS A 113 -17.61 -8.76 11.23
C CYS A 113 -18.38 -8.43 12.50
N GLN A 114 -17.87 -7.45 13.25
CA GLN A 114 -18.52 -6.94 14.46
C GLN A 114 -19.62 -5.93 14.10
N GLU A 115 -19.32 -5.02 13.18
CA GLU A 115 -20.25 -4.02 12.65
C GLU A 115 -20.36 -4.13 11.13
N LEU A 116 -21.60 -4.19 10.64
CA LEU A 116 -21.92 -4.24 9.22
C LEU A 116 -22.84 -3.07 8.86
N ASN A 117 -22.43 -2.24 7.90
CA ASN A 117 -23.23 -1.17 7.32
C ASN A 117 -23.39 -1.41 5.82
N ILE A 118 -24.63 -1.37 5.34
CA ILE A 118 -24.98 -1.61 3.93
C ILE A 118 -25.71 -0.36 3.45
N GLY A 119 -25.24 0.25 2.35
CA GLY A 119 -25.76 1.52 1.83
C GLY A 119 -25.77 1.61 0.31
#